data_AF-A0A3N5R0D0-F1
#
_entry.id   AF-A0A3N5R0D0-F1
#
_cell.length_a   1.000
_cell.length_b   1.000
_cell.length_c   1.000
_cell.angle_alpha   90.00
_cell.angle_beta   90.00
_cell.angle_gamma   90.00
#
_symmetry.space_group_name_H-M   'P 1'
#
loop_
_entity.id
_entity.type
_entity.pdbx_description
1 polymer ?
#
loop_
_entity_poly.entity_id
_entity_poly.type
_entity_poly.pdbx_seq_one_letter_code
_entity_poly.pdbx_strand_id
1 'polypeptide(L)'
;MLLKKRKPPRVLPFFFALLFLQSMELFASPRIGKVNGTLQNGYSLTVTGSGFGANGPQIVIFDDFESGVAGNEIRTGSGSAPVGQWDRLGGGDNSCHPIYGSGYSVSGRQAMQVDNTKKTNTGTDSNCAAIIKNLNATDIFIAYWLYMPTTSSFPCYSHGDCNWKPVWFVGQDTRYADEIIPRGLGPVADNNSPLSDWGVTCNGCASPKENNFSWSMQKGKWYRIWSWIHGTALPDKTGRKLLWISSVDDNMPVTKKLDVTQAVFDPALGSQFLSLNFGGWGRWCNIATNPDCTESAARFDDIYLAKGPNAMARVEIGDAAVYSMCKRLTVAAVSYWSESLITATVFQGSFVNLNNAYLYVFDADGNVNPTGFSLGNPQPKIPLPPVLH
;
A
#
# COMPACT_ATOMS: atom_id res chain seq x y z
N MET A 1 -83.91 -6.48 37.16
CA MET A 1 -83.80 -6.09 35.74
C MET A 1 -82.53 -5.26 35.58
N LEU A 2 -81.39 -5.89 35.27
CA LEU A 2 -80.07 -5.26 35.23
C LEU A 2 -79.39 -5.61 33.89
N LEU A 3 -79.23 -4.60 33.04
CA LEU A 3 -78.71 -4.69 31.67
C LEU A 3 -77.22 -5.09 31.65
N LYS A 4 -76.94 -6.27 31.07
CA LYS A 4 -75.58 -6.74 30.74
C LYS A 4 -75.08 -6.01 29.49
N LYS A 5 -74.20 -5.01 29.67
CA LYS A 5 -73.46 -4.35 28.57
C LYS A 5 -72.56 -5.37 27.85
N ARG A 6 -72.83 -5.64 26.57
CA ARG A 6 -71.95 -6.41 25.68
C ARG A 6 -70.77 -5.52 25.26
N LYS A 7 -69.54 -5.98 25.48
CA LYS A 7 -68.32 -5.34 24.98
C LYS A 7 -68.15 -5.65 23.47
N PRO A 8 -67.70 -4.70 22.64
CA PRO A 8 -67.44 -4.94 21.23
C PRO A 8 -66.21 -5.84 21.02
N PRO A 9 -66.15 -6.59 19.90
CA PRO A 9 -65.02 -7.46 19.59
C PRO A 9 -63.76 -6.64 19.29
N ARG A 10 -62.63 -7.06 19.87
CA ARG A 10 -61.31 -6.50 19.59
C ARG A 10 -60.90 -6.90 18.17
N VAL A 11 -60.87 -5.93 17.26
CA VAL A 11 -60.26 -6.07 15.94
C VAL A 11 -58.74 -6.00 16.14
N LEU A 12 -58.06 -7.12 15.95
CA LEU A 12 -56.60 -7.22 16.00
C LEU A 12 -56.05 -6.54 14.72
N PRO A 13 -55.20 -5.50 14.81
CA PRO A 13 -54.60 -4.93 13.62
C PRO A 13 -53.60 -5.96 13.06
N PHE A 14 -53.91 -6.49 11.88
CA PHE A 14 -52.97 -7.26 11.07
C PHE A 14 -51.84 -6.31 10.65
N PHE A 15 -50.78 -6.25 11.45
CA PHE A 15 -49.53 -5.61 11.06
C PHE A 15 -48.93 -6.44 9.92
N PHE A 16 -49.11 -5.96 8.69
CA PHE A 16 -48.41 -6.45 7.52
C PHE A 16 -46.94 -6.05 7.68
N ALA A 17 -46.15 -6.88 8.37
CA ALA A 17 -44.71 -6.75 8.43
C ALA A 17 -44.17 -7.04 7.03
N LEU A 18 -44.01 -5.99 6.22
CA LEU A 18 -43.29 -6.02 4.97
C LEU A 18 -41.82 -6.32 5.32
N LEU A 19 -41.48 -7.61 5.37
CA LEU A 19 -40.12 -8.10 5.42
C LEU A 19 -39.43 -7.62 4.14
N PHE A 20 -38.82 -6.44 4.20
CA PHE A 20 -37.77 -6.04 3.28
C PHE A 20 -36.62 -7.03 3.48
N LEU A 21 -36.67 -8.13 2.72
CA LEU A 21 -35.51 -8.93 2.40
C LEU A 21 -34.56 -8.01 1.63
N GLN A 22 -33.77 -7.24 2.37
CA GLN A 22 -32.61 -6.57 1.78
C GLN A 22 -31.74 -7.70 1.22
N SER A 23 -31.71 -7.77 -0.10
CA SER A 23 -30.79 -8.63 -0.83
C SER A 23 -29.39 -8.25 -0.36
N MET A 24 -28.80 -9.07 0.50
CA MET A 24 -27.37 -8.99 0.74
C MET A 24 -26.72 -9.37 -0.58
N GLU A 25 -26.23 -8.36 -1.29
CA GLU A 25 -25.39 -8.56 -2.45
C GLU A 25 -24.10 -9.21 -1.96
N LEU A 26 -24.08 -10.55 -1.98
CA LEU A 26 -22.86 -11.33 -1.90
C LEU A 26 -22.11 -11.05 -3.20
N PHE A 27 -21.27 -10.02 -3.20
CA PHE A 27 -20.34 -9.79 -4.30
C PHE A 27 -19.43 -11.02 -4.41
N ALA A 28 -19.57 -11.74 -5.51
CA ALA A 28 -18.72 -12.88 -5.80
C ALA A 28 -17.29 -12.37 -5.99
N SER A 29 -16.32 -13.04 -5.37
CA SER A 29 -14.91 -12.73 -5.56
C SER A 29 -14.55 -12.72 -7.06
N PRO A 30 -13.64 -11.84 -7.49
CA PRO A 30 -13.18 -11.78 -8.88
C PRO A 30 -12.87 -13.17 -9.45
N ARG A 31 -13.25 -13.41 -10.70
CA ARG A 31 -12.90 -14.65 -11.42
C ARG A 31 -12.26 -14.32 -12.75
N ILE A 32 -11.01 -14.75 -12.91
CA ILE A 32 -10.28 -14.60 -14.16
C ILE A 32 -10.65 -15.75 -15.10
N GLY A 33 -11.16 -15.43 -16.29
CA GLY A 33 -11.46 -16.40 -17.34
C GLY A 33 -10.29 -16.59 -18.30
N LYS A 34 -9.61 -15.50 -18.67
CA LYS A 34 -8.49 -15.52 -19.61
C LYS A 34 -7.55 -14.35 -19.38
N VAL A 35 -6.26 -14.59 -19.63
CA VAL A 35 -5.23 -13.54 -19.75
C VAL A 35 -4.62 -13.65 -21.15
N ASN A 36 -4.53 -12.52 -21.84
CA ASN A 36 -3.90 -12.36 -23.15
C ASN A 36 -2.84 -11.26 -23.08
N GLY A 37 -1.80 -11.36 -23.90
CA GLY A 37 -0.75 -10.34 -24.01
C GLY A 37 0.65 -10.92 -23.82
N THR A 38 1.65 -10.03 -23.77
CA THR A 38 3.05 -10.41 -23.59
C THR A 38 3.44 -10.30 -22.12
N LEU A 39 3.97 -11.38 -21.55
CA LEU A 39 4.37 -11.46 -20.14
C LEU A 39 5.80 -10.91 -19.92
N GLN A 40 6.01 -9.66 -20.32
CA GLN A 40 7.31 -8.98 -20.22
C GLN A 40 7.14 -7.55 -19.70
N ASN A 41 8.17 -7.03 -19.04
CA ASN A 41 8.16 -5.69 -18.46
C ASN A 41 7.78 -4.61 -19.49
N GLY A 42 6.85 -3.73 -19.13
CA GLY A 42 6.35 -2.65 -19.98
C GLY A 42 5.30 -3.06 -21.02
N TYR A 43 4.98 -4.35 -21.18
CA TYR A 43 3.96 -4.80 -22.13
C TYR A 43 2.56 -4.82 -21.50
N SER A 44 1.55 -4.71 -22.36
CA SER A 44 0.14 -4.75 -21.95
C SER A 44 -0.38 -6.18 -21.83
N LEU A 45 -1.21 -6.41 -20.80
CA LEU A 45 -2.06 -7.57 -20.61
C LEU A 45 -3.52 -7.17 -20.69
N THR A 46 -4.32 -8.05 -21.28
CA THR A 46 -5.78 -8.01 -21.23
C THR A 46 -6.27 -9.20 -20.40
N VAL A 47 -7.00 -8.90 -19.33
CA VAL A 47 -7.61 -9.88 -18.44
C VAL A 47 -9.12 -9.83 -18.63
N THR A 48 -9.73 -10.95 -19.01
CA THR A 48 -11.19 -11.07 -19.13
C THR A 48 -11.72 -12.00 -18.05
N GLY A 49 -12.88 -11.67 -17.49
CA GLY A 49 -13.48 -12.44 -16.39
C GLY A 49 -14.83 -11.90 -15.94
N SER A 50 -15.11 -12.03 -14.65
CA SER A 50 -16.34 -11.57 -14.01
C SER A 50 -16.08 -11.14 -12.58
N GLY A 51 -16.93 -10.27 -12.03
CA GLY A 51 -16.84 -9.85 -10.63
C GLY A 51 -15.67 -8.90 -10.36
N PHE A 52 -15.17 -8.21 -11.39
CA PHE A 52 -14.08 -7.22 -11.21
C PHE A 52 -14.57 -5.90 -10.64
N GLY A 53 -15.87 -5.63 -10.70
CA GLY A 53 -16.46 -4.33 -10.40
C GLY A 53 -16.38 -3.36 -11.59
N ALA A 54 -17.25 -2.35 -11.61
CA ALA A 54 -17.39 -1.45 -12.77
C ALA A 54 -16.22 -0.47 -12.95
N ASN A 55 -15.43 -0.22 -11.90
CA ASN A 55 -14.36 0.77 -11.89
C ASN A 55 -13.10 0.21 -11.21
N GLY A 56 -11.95 0.61 -11.72
CA GLY A 56 -10.63 0.23 -11.17
C GLY A 56 -9.99 1.35 -10.36
N PRO A 57 -8.72 1.16 -9.93
CA PRO A 57 -7.99 2.15 -9.16
C PRO A 57 -7.70 3.41 -9.99
N GLN A 58 -7.70 4.58 -9.32
CA GLN A 58 -7.04 5.76 -9.86
C GLN A 58 -5.57 5.73 -9.42
N ILE A 59 -4.69 5.26 -10.30
CA ILE A 59 -3.25 5.21 -10.04
C ILE A 59 -2.69 6.64 -10.05
N VAL A 60 -1.99 6.99 -8.98
CA VAL A 60 -1.32 8.28 -8.81
C VAL A 60 0.14 8.19 -9.27
N ILE A 61 0.84 7.14 -8.85
CA ILE A 61 2.22 6.88 -9.28
C ILE A 61 2.49 5.38 -9.34
N PHE A 62 3.33 4.97 -10.30
CA PHE A 62 4.14 3.76 -10.24
C PHE A 62 5.56 4.13 -10.65
N ASP A 63 6.55 3.83 -9.81
CA ASP A 63 7.97 4.08 -10.09
C ASP A 63 8.84 2.88 -9.71
N ASP A 64 9.52 2.32 -10.71
CA ASP A 64 10.56 1.30 -10.60
C ASP A 64 11.97 1.91 -10.63
N PHE A 65 12.07 3.24 -10.70
CA PHE A 65 13.29 4.02 -10.70
C PHE A 65 14.25 3.78 -11.87
N GLU A 66 13.89 2.97 -12.86
CA GLU A 66 14.77 2.58 -13.97
C GLU A 66 14.97 3.70 -15.01
N SER A 67 14.20 4.78 -14.93
CA SER A 67 14.35 5.95 -15.82
C SER A 67 15.50 6.88 -15.41
N GLY A 68 16.07 6.67 -14.22
CA GLY A 68 17.06 7.52 -13.59
C GLY A 68 18.52 7.24 -13.98
N VAL A 69 19.41 8.01 -13.35
CA VAL A 69 20.86 7.79 -13.43
C VAL A 69 21.38 7.70 -12.01
N ALA A 70 22.05 6.60 -11.68
CA ALA A 70 22.60 6.36 -10.36
C ALA A 70 23.46 7.56 -9.87
N GLY A 71 23.25 7.97 -8.62
CA GLY A 71 23.89 9.11 -7.99
C GLY A 71 23.15 10.44 -8.17
N ASN A 72 22.29 10.57 -9.19
CA ASN A 72 21.49 11.79 -9.38
C ASN A 72 20.29 11.80 -8.44
N GLU A 73 19.79 13.00 -8.13
CA GLU A 73 18.53 13.18 -7.43
C GLU A 73 17.35 12.55 -8.20
N ILE A 74 16.36 12.05 -7.45
CA ILE A 74 15.11 11.57 -8.03
C ILE A 74 14.47 12.68 -8.86
N ARG A 75 14.06 12.40 -10.09
CA ARG A 75 13.44 13.41 -10.96
C ARG A 75 12.08 13.83 -10.41
N THR A 76 11.65 15.03 -10.79
CA THR A 76 10.31 15.56 -10.51
C THR A 76 9.66 16.06 -11.79
N GLY A 77 8.34 16.21 -11.77
CA GLY A 77 7.53 16.60 -12.92
C GLY A 77 7.32 15.48 -13.93
N SER A 78 6.79 15.85 -15.09
CA SER A 78 6.39 14.88 -16.12
C SER A 78 7.56 13.99 -16.55
N GLY A 79 7.33 12.67 -16.57
CA GLY A 79 8.34 11.68 -16.95
C GLY A 79 9.32 11.32 -15.83
N SER A 80 9.07 11.73 -14.59
CA SER A 80 9.88 11.28 -13.45
C SER A 80 9.65 9.81 -13.09
N ALA A 81 8.50 9.24 -13.49
CA ALA A 81 8.07 7.87 -13.21
C ALA A 81 7.34 7.29 -14.44
N PRO A 82 7.32 5.95 -14.63
CA PRO A 82 6.56 5.27 -15.68
C PRO A 82 5.05 5.58 -15.66
N VAL A 83 4.46 5.73 -14.47
CA VAL A 83 3.08 6.20 -14.30
C VAL A 83 3.06 7.33 -13.30
N GLY A 84 2.42 8.44 -13.65
CA GLY A 84 2.34 9.61 -12.78
C GLY A 84 3.65 10.39 -12.70
N GLN A 85 3.88 11.07 -11.57
CA GLN A 85 5.08 11.87 -11.34
C GLN A 85 5.30 12.16 -9.85
N TRP A 86 6.54 12.50 -9.51
CA TRP A 86 6.91 13.13 -8.24
C TRP A 86 6.79 14.65 -8.40
N ASP A 87 6.23 15.35 -7.42
CA ASP A 87 6.01 16.80 -7.54
C ASP A 87 7.20 17.60 -7.00
N ARG A 88 7.88 17.11 -5.96
CA ARG A 88 9.05 17.77 -5.36
C ARG A 88 9.92 16.79 -4.57
N LEU A 89 11.11 17.25 -4.21
CA LEU A 89 12.00 16.59 -3.27
C LEU A 89 12.15 17.42 -1.97
N GLY A 90 12.54 16.75 -0.88
CA GLY A 90 12.90 17.34 0.40
C GLY A 90 11.72 17.86 1.23
N GLY A 91 11.98 18.17 2.50
CA GLY A 91 11.02 18.82 3.39
C GLY A 91 11.64 19.96 4.19
N GLY A 92 11.04 21.15 4.11
CA GLY A 92 11.43 22.32 4.91
C GLY A 92 12.61 23.11 4.35
N ASP A 93 13.75 22.48 4.03
CA ASP A 93 15.00 23.20 3.82
C ASP A 93 15.88 22.75 2.63
N ASN A 94 15.38 21.90 1.73
CA ASN A 94 16.03 21.50 0.45
C ASN A 94 17.48 21.00 0.54
N SER A 95 18.03 20.70 1.73
CA SER A 95 19.43 20.29 1.89
C SER A 95 19.63 18.79 1.71
N CYS A 96 18.55 18.01 1.77
CA CYS A 96 18.58 16.58 1.57
C CYS A 96 17.53 16.12 0.57
N HIS A 97 17.98 15.46 -0.50
CA HIS A 97 17.13 14.87 -1.52
C HIS A 97 17.42 13.38 -1.67
N PRO A 98 16.39 12.56 -1.96
CA PRO A 98 16.61 11.18 -2.33
C PRO A 98 17.29 11.12 -3.70
N ILE A 99 18.08 10.07 -3.91
CA ILE A 99 18.82 9.85 -5.16
C ILE A 99 18.46 8.48 -5.76
N TYR A 100 18.75 8.30 -7.04
CA TYR A 100 18.79 6.97 -7.66
C TYR A 100 20.02 6.22 -7.14
N GLY A 101 19.83 5.14 -6.38
CA GLY A 101 20.89 4.25 -5.92
C GLY A 101 20.99 3.00 -6.80
N SER A 102 22.18 2.46 -7.04
CA SER A 102 22.39 1.27 -7.88
C SER A 102 23.01 0.07 -7.16
N GLY A 103 23.20 0.16 -5.83
CA GLY A 103 23.79 -0.92 -5.04
C GLY A 103 22.79 -2.00 -4.65
N TYR A 104 21.51 -1.66 -4.60
CA TYR A 104 20.43 -2.54 -4.16
C TYR A 104 19.15 -2.16 -4.90
N SER A 105 18.52 -3.12 -5.57
CA SER A 105 17.20 -2.97 -6.17
C SER A 105 16.43 -4.29 -6.10
N VAL A 106 15.11 -4.20 -6.23
CA VAL A 106 14.18 -5.33 -6.37
C VAL A 106 13.89 -5.57 -7.83
N SER A 107 13.57 -4.51 -8.57
CA SER A 107 13.42 -4.54 -10.01
C SER A 107 14.63 -3.89 -10.66
N GLY A 108 14.89 -4.25 -11.92
CA GLY A 108 15.94 -3.62 -12.73
C GLY A 108 17.32 -3.48 -12.06
N ARG A 109 17.83 -2.25 -11.97
CA ARG A 109 19.19 -1.91 -11.54
C ARG A 109 19.24 -0.75 -10.54
N GLN A 110 18.14 -0.04 -10.33
CA GLN A 110 18.07 1.16 -9.51
C GLN A 110 16.97 1.06 -8.47
N ALA A 111 17.11 1.81 -7.40
CA ALA A 111 16.10 2.02 -6.38
C ALA A 111 16.23 3.44 -5.84
N MET A 112 15.19 3.97 -5.22
CA MET A 112 15.33 5.23 -4.48
C MET A 112 16.15 5.02 -3.22
N GLN A 113 17.16 5.86 -3.01
CA GLN A 113 17.99 5.91 -1.82
C GLN A 113 17.68 7.16 -1.00
N VAL A 114 17.36 6.96 0.28
CA VAL A 114 17.07 8.02 1.26
C VAL A 114 18.11 7.94 2.37
N ASP A 115 18.95 8.97 2.49
CA ASP A 115 20.08 8.99 3.43
C ASP A 115 19.85 9.96 4.59
N ASN A 116 19.58 9.41 5.77
CA ASN A 116 19.31 10.15 7.00
C ASN A 116 20.58 10.56 7.78
N THR A 117 21.77 10.41 7.21
CA THR A 117 22.98 11.07 7.73
C THR A 117 23.05 12.55 7.34
N LYS A 118 22.31 12.93 6.29
CA LYS A 118 22.22 14.31 5.81
C LYS A 118 21.23 15.07 6.68
N LYS A 119 21.76 16.06 7.39
CA LYS A 119 21.02 16.90 8.34
C LYS A 119 20.13 17.92 7.62
N THR A 120 18.92 18.12 8.14
CA THR A 120 18.16 19.35 7.88
C THR A 120 18.44 20.39 8.98
N ASN A 121 18.41 21.67 8.63
CA ASN A 121 18.67 22.86 9.45
C ASN A 121 17.79 22.97 10.71
N THR A 122 16.78 22.10 10.88
CA THR A 122 15.93 22.03 12.08
C THR A 122 16.61 21.34 13.27
N GLY A 123 17.87 20.92 13.12
CA GLY A 123 18.77 20.68 14.25
C GLY A 123 18.97 19.21 14.59
N THR A 124 18.02 18.34 14.30
CA THR A 124 18.07 16.93 14.72
C THR A 124 17.38 15.93 13.79
N ASP A 125 16.80 16.34 12.66
CA ASP A 125 15.99 15.42 11.83
C ASP A 125 16.40 15.44 10.37
N SER A 126 16.05 14.39 9.64
CA SER A 126 16.24 14.24 8.21
C SER A 126 14.89 14.06 7.52
N ASN A 127 14.64 14.85 6.48
CA ASN A 127 13.45 14.77 5.63
C ASN A 127 13.87 14.77 4.15
N CYS A 128 14.47 13.66 3.74
CA CYS A 128 15.03 13.43 2.41
C CYS A 128 13.97 12.82 1.49
N ALA A 129 12.77 13.37 1.49
CA ALA A 129 11.60 12.73 0.91
C ALA A 129 11.43 13.02 -0.59
N ALA A 130 10.85 12.07 -1.34
CA ALA A 130 10.17 12.32 -2.60
C ALA A 130 8.68 12.53 -2.30
N ILE A 131 8.05 13.54 -2.91
CA ILE A 131 6.75 14.02 -2.46
C ILE A 131 5.74 14.11 -3.59
N ILE A 132 4.53 13.65 -3.29
CA ILE A 132 3.33 13.82 -4.12
C ILE A 132 2.40 14.80 -3.42
N LYS A 133 1.84 15.76 -4.15
CA LYS A 133 0.90 16.78 -3.69
C LYS A 133 -0.48 16.59 -4.31
N ASN A 134 -1.44 17.36 -3.81
CA ASN A 134 -2.80 17.43 -4.33
C ASN A 134 -3.51 16.07 -4.41
N LEU A 135 -3.23 15.17 -3.45
CA LEU A 135 -3.87 13.86 -3.39
C LEU A 135 -5.39 14.01 -3.25
N ASN A 136 -5.85 14.86 -2.33
CA ASN A 136 -7.26 15.12 -2.05
C ASN A 136 -8.08 13.81 -1.99
N ALA A 137 -7.65 12.88 -1.13
CA ALA A 137 -8.24 11.54 -1.06
C ALA A 137 -8.47 11.08 0.38
N THR A 138 -9.57 10.38 0.59
CA THR A 138 -9.90 9.64 1.81
C THR A 138 -9.38 8.21 1.76
N ASP A 139 -9.41 7.64 0.56
CA ASP A 139 -9.09 6.26 0.27
C ASP A 139 -7.78 6.19 -0.47
N ILE A 140 -6.85 5.43 0.08
CA ILE A 140 -5.51 5.24 -0.49
C ILE A 140 -5.11 3.77 -0.40
N PHE A 141 -4.42 3.29 -1.42
CA PHE A 141 -3.67 2.06 -1.41
C PHE A 141 -2.23 2.37 -1.78
N ILE A 142 -1.28 1.94 -0.97
CA ILE A 142 0.14 2.08 -1.27
C ILE A 142 0.82 0.72 -1.18
N ALA A 143 1.74 0.44 -2.10
CA ALA A 143 2.63 -0.71 -2.05
C ALA A 143 4.05 -0.27 -2.43
N TYR A 144 5.04 -0.86 -1.79
CA TYR A 144 6.45 -0.58 -2.06
C TYR A 144 7.33 -1.67 -1.46
N TRP A 145 8.58 -1.72 -1.92
CA TRP A 145 9.64 -2.48 -1.28
C TRP A 145 10.51 -1.59 -0.42
N LEU A 146 10.97 -2.13 0.71
CA LEU A 146 11.83 -1.47 1.68
C LEU A 146 13.02 -2.36 2.01
N TYR A 147 14.21 -1.74 2.01
CA TYR A 147 15.47 -2.39 2.37
C TYR A 147 16.34 -1.45 3.18
N MET A 148 17.03 -2.03 4.16
CA MET A 148 18.07 -1.35 4.92
C MET A 148 19.37 -2.13 4.72
N PRO A 149 20.42 -1.56 4.11
CA PRO A 149 21.72 -2.21 3.98
C PRO A 149 22.28 -2.64 5.35
N THR A 150 23.04 -3.74 5.38
CA THR A 150 23.73 -4.18 6.61
C THR A 150 24.78 -3.19 7.10
N THR A 151 25.28 -2.32 6.22
CA THR A 151 26.22 -1.23 6.53
C THR A 151 25.53 0.03 7.06
N SER A 152 24.22 0.18 6.87
CA SER A 152 23.45 1.36 7.26
C SER A 152 22.85 1.21 8.65
N SER A 153 22.83 2.28 9.43
CA SER A 153 22.04 2.41 10.67
C SER A 153 20.57 2.72 10.35
N PHE A 154 19.67 2.24 11.20
CA PHE A 154 18.30 2.76 11.20
C PHE A 154 18.31 4.25 11.63
N PRO A 155 17.35 5.08 11.21
CA PRO A 155 17.28 6.49 11.61
C PRO A 155 16.98 6.66 13.12
N CYS A 156 18.02 6.81 13.94
CA CYS A 156 17.97 6.87 15.40
C CYS A 156 19.01 7.88 15.95
N TYR A 157 18.72 8.59 17.05
CA TYR A 157 19.70 9.53 17.66
C TYR A 157 20.91 8.83 18.32
N SER A 158 20.61 7.72 18.99
CA SER A 158 21.52 6.81 19.70
C SER A 158 20.88 5.42 19.71
N HIS A 159 21.59 4.37 20.15
CA HIS A 159 21.18 2.95 20.21
C HIS A 159 19.92 2.65 21.07
N GLY A 160 18.83 3.41 20.90
CA GLY A 160 17.74 3.45 21.87
C GLY A 160 16.48 4.18 21.46
N ASP A 161 16.59 5.21 20.61
CA ASP A 161 15.44 6.08 20.32
C ASP A 161 15.34 6.31 18.81
N CYS A 162 14.94 5.25 18.12
CA CYS A 162 14.61 5.29 16.72
C CYS A 162 13.25 5.95 16.53
N ASN A 163 13.16 6.79 15.51
CA ASN A 163 11.87 7.22 15.01
C ASN A 163 12.05 7.37 13.50
N TRP A 164 11.34 6.52 12.77
CA TRP A 164 11.45 6.45 11.33
C TRP A 164 10.06 6.36 10.73
N LYS A 165 9.80 7.25 9.78
CA LYS A 165 8.56 7.39 9.03
C LYS A 165 8.90 7.21 7.54
N PRO A 166 9.07 5.96 7.06
CA PRO A 166 9.41 5.66 5.68
C PRO A 166 8.35 6.22 4.72
N VAL A 167 7.07 6.12 5.08
CA VAL A 167 5.95 6.69 4.32
C VAL A 167 5.09 7.50 5.25
N TRP A 168 4.84 8.75 4.88
CA TRP A 168 4.10 9.69 5.69
C TRP A 168 3.07 10.45 4.84
N PHE A 169 1.81 10.05 4.95
CA PHE A 169 0.69 10.79 4.40
C PHE A 169 0.39 11.98 5.29
N VAL A 170 0.13 13.14 4.68
CA VAL A 170 -0.09 14.40 5.40
C VAL A 170 -1.38 15.05 4.91
N GLY A 171 -2.21 15.50 5.85
CA GLY A 171 -3.37 16.34 5.60
C GLY A 171 -2.97 17.79 5.34
N GLN A 172 -3.63 18.74 5.99
CA GLN A 172 -3.37 20.18 5.78
C GLN A 172 -1.95 20.61 6.19
N ASP A 173 -1.44 20.08 7.30
CA ASP A 173 -0.04 20.21 7.71
C ASP A 173 0.39 18.99 8.56
N THR A 174 1.63 18.98 9.07
CA THR A 174 2.18 17.86 9.87
C THR A 174 1.58 17.69 11.27
N ARG A 175 0.66 18.58 11.66
CA ARG A 175 -0.11 18.53 12.92
C ARG A 175 -1.56 18.08 12.67
N TYR A 176 -1.96 17.89 11.40
CA TYR A 176 -3.33 17.68 10.99
C TYR A 176 -3.47 16.45 10.09
N ALA A 177 -4.20 15.43 10.56
CA ALA A 177 -4.69 14.32 9.75
C ALA A 177 -3.59 13.59 8.94
N ASP A 178 -2.46 13.30 9.57
CA ASP A 178 -1.35 12.56 8.97
C ASP A 178 -1.37 11.07 9.36
N GLU A 179 -0.75 10.23 8.54
CA GLU A 179 -0.67 8.80 8.79
C GLU A 179 0.69 8.26 8.34
N ILE A 180 1.32 7.42 9.17
CA ILE A 180 2.63 6.84 8.93
C ILE A 180 2.50 5.33 8.72
N ILE A 181 3.07 4.81 7.63
CA ILE A 181 2.91 3.42 7.20
C ILE A 181 4.23 2.77 6.79
N PRO A 182 4.83 1.90 7.63
CA PRO A 182 4.69 1.87 9.08
C PRO A 182 5.73 2.80 9.72
N ARG A 183 5.47 3.24 10.94
CA ARG A 183 6.46 3.92 11.79
C ARG A 183 7.33 2.86 12.46
N GLY A 184 8.65 3.02 12.39
CA GLY A 184 9.61 2.26 13.18
C GLY A 184 10.04 3.03 14.43
N LEU A 185 9.88 2.42 15.60
CA LEU A 185 10.25 2.95 16.91
C LEU A 185 11.19 2.02 17.68
N GLY A 186 11.63 2.52 18.83
CA GLY A 186 12.15 1.69 19.90
C GLY A 186 13.67 1.58 19.90
N PRO A 187 14.22 0.94 20.93
CA PRO A 187 15.64 0.70 21.03
C PRO A 187 16.06 -0.35 20.01
N VAL A 188 17.12 -0.03 19.29
CA VAL A 188 17.89 -1.03 18.55
C VAL A 188 19.14 -1.26 19.38
N ALA A 189 19.33 -2.49 19.86
CA ALA A 189 20.38 -2.81 20.83
C ALA A 189 21.80 -2.45 20.31
N ASP A 190 21.99 -2.57 19.01
CA ASP A 190 23.20 -2.16 18.29
C ASP A 190 22.92 -1.93 16.80
N ASN A 191 23.92 -1.51 16.04
CA ASN A 191 23.77 -1.32 14.60
C ASN A 191 23.43 -2.58 13.79
N ASN A 192 23.50 -3.78 14.35
CA ASN A 192 23.18 -5.02 13.62
C ASN A 192 21.83 -5.61 14.01
N SER A 193 21.26 -5.14 15.12
CA SER A 193 20.01 -5.62 15.65
C SER A 193 18.84 -5.20 14.75
N PRO A 194 17.81 -6.05 14.63
CA PRO A 194 16.65 -5.71 13.83
C PRO A 194 15.78 -4.68 14.55
N LEU A 195 15.03 -3.89 13.77
CA LEU A 195 14.03 -2.98 14.31
C LEU A 195 12.72 -3.75 14.50
N SER A 196 12.19 -3.80 15.73
CA SER A 196 11.06 -4.68 16.08
C SER A 196 9.78 -3.98 16.54
N ASP A 197 9.84 -2.69 16.85
CA ASP A 197 8.66 -1.91 17.22
C ASP A 197 8.16 -1.14 15.99
N TRP A 198 7.12 -1.70 15.39
CA TRP A 198 6.48 -1.14 14.20
C TRP A 198 5.00 -0.89 14.46
N GLY A 199 4.49 0.19 13.89
CA GLY A 199 3.07 0.51 13.98
C GLY A 199 2.57 1.38 12.85
N VAL A 200 1.26 1.38 12.64
CA VAL A 200 0.60 2.42 11.84
C VAL A 200 0.15 3.51 12.81
N THR A 201 0.69 4.72 12.63
CA THR A 201 0.54 5.79 13.62
C THR A 201 0.18 7.11 12.97
N CYS A 202 -0.33 8.02 13.78
CA CYS A 202 -0.68 9.37 13.36
C CYS A 202 -0.19 10.41 14.37
N ASN A 203 -0.07 11.64 13.91
CA ASN A 203 0.06 12.85 14.71
C ASN A 203 -1.20 13.71 14.51
N GLY A 204 -2.13 13.64 15.47
CA GLY A 204 -3.39 14.39 15.39
C GLY A 204 -4.49 13.68 14.64
N CYS A 205 -4.53 12.34 14.66
CA CYS A 205 -5.76 11.60 14.36
C CYS A 205 -6.59 11.31 15.62
N ALA A 206 -7.82 10.86 15.39
CA ALA A 206 -8.69 10.34 16.44
C ALA A 206 -8.01 9.15 17.18
N SER A 207 -8.18 9.09 18.50
CA SER A 207 -7.64 8.02 19.33
C SER A 207 -8.21 6.63 18.91
N PRO A 208 -7.39 5.56 18.92
CA PRO A 208 -5.99 5.50 19.33
C PRO A 208 -5.03 6.02 18.25
N LYS A 209 -3.99 6.74 18.70
CA LYS A 209 -2.97 7.34 17.83
C LYS A 209 -1.98 6.33 17.23
N GLU A 210 -1.93 5.13 17.80
CA GLU A 210 -0.96 4.10 17.44
C GLU A 210 -1.62 2.73 17.35
N ASN A 211 -1.32 2.03 16.26
CA ASN A 211 -1.67 0.64 16.05
C ASN A 211 -0.38 -0.16 15.83
N ASN A 212 0.25 -0.56 16.92
CA ASN A 212 1.49 -1.33 16.88
C ASN A 212 1.20 -2.79 16.49
N PHE A 213 2.14 -3.40 15.78
CA PHE A 213 2.06 -4.79 15.36
C PHE A 213 3.41 -5.47 15.48
N SER A 214 3.41 -6.80 15.66
CA SER A 214 4.65 -7.56 15.79
C SER A 214 5.27 -7.87 14.43
N TRP A 215 6.43 -7.28 14.18
CA TRP A 215 7.31 -7.59 13.05
C TRP A 215 8.73 -7.14 13.39
N SER A 216 9.74 -7.85 12.91
CA SER A 216 11.13 -7.49 13.10
C SER A 216 11.79 -7.39 11.73
N MET A 217 12.20 -6.18 11.36
CA MET A 217 12.87 -5.92 10.09
C MET A 217 14.37 -6.19 10.24
N GLN A 218 14.87 -7.20 9.55
CA GLN A 218 16.29 -7.51 9.45
C GLN A 218 16.95 -6.62 8.40
N LYS A 219 18.17 -6.17 8.65
CA LYS A 219 18.98 -5.51 7.62
C LYS A 219 19.44 -6.52 6.59
N GLY A 220 19.75 -6.03 5.39
CA GLY A 220 20.20 -6.86 4.28
C GLY A 220 19.09 -7.62 3.56
N LYS A 221 17.82 -7.32 3.86
CA LYS A 221 16.65 -8.03 3.33
C LYS A 221 15.60 -7.07 2.80
N TRP A 222 14.97 -7.45 1.70
CA TRP A 222 13.86 -6.73 1.09
C TRP A 222 12.54 -7.17 1.69
N TYR A 223 11.71 -6.19 2.07
CA TYR A 223 10.35 -6.41 2.53
C TYR A 223 9.40 -5.64 1.63
N ARG A 224 8.39 -6.32 1.11
CA ARG A 224 7.27 -5.66 0.46
C ARG A 224 6.29 -5.26 1.55
N ILE A 225 5.94 -3.99 1.58
CA ILE A 225 4.94 -3.44 2.49
C ILE A 225 3.84 -2.84 1.65
N TRP A 226 2.60 -3.15 2.01
CA TRP A 226 1.46 -2.46 1.41
C TRP A 226 0.36 -2.25 2.44
N SER A 227 -0.40 -1.20 2.21
CA SER A 227 -1.47 -0.78 3.09
C SER A 227 -2.62 -0.21 2.29
N TRP A 228 -3.83 -0.43 2.79
CA TRP A 228 -5.02 0.27 2.37
C TRP A 228 -5.59 1.02 3.56
N ILE A 229 -5.94 2.28 3.35
CA ILE A 229 -6.61 3.10 4.35
C ILE A 229 -7.87 3.70 3.73
N HIS A 230 -8.98 3.45 4.40
CA HIS A 230 -10.23 4.17 4.23
C HIS A 230 -10.37 5.20 5.33
N GLY A 231 -10.18 6.46 4.97
CA GLY A 231 -10.30 7.59 5.87
C GLY A 231 -11.73 8.13 5.94
N THR A 232 -12.23 8.32 7.14
CA THR A 232 -13.47 9.09 7.39
C THR A 232 -13.20 10.07 8.52
N ALA A 233 -13.83 11.24 8.42
CA ALA A 233 -13.83 12.28 9.45
C ALA A 233 -15.13 12.31 10.24
N LEU A 234 -16.05 11.36 10.04
CA LEU A 234 -17.33 11.37 10.74
C LEU A 234 -17.29 10.39 11.92
N PRO A 235 -17.66 10.82 13.15
CA PRO A 235 -17.64 9.98 14.35
C PRO A 235 -18.49 8.70 14.26
N ASP A 236 -19.48 8.66 13.37
CA ASP A 236 -20.40 7.55 13.14
C ASP A 236 -19.96 6.62 11.98
N LYS A 237 -18.91 6.98 11.23
CA LYS A 237 -18.35 6.15 10.17
C LYS A 237 -16.97 5.65 10.56
N THR A 238 -16.86 4.34 10.64
CA THR A 238 -15.60 3.70 10.97
C THR A 238 -14.67 3.71 9.76
N GLY A 239 -13.55 4.43 9.87
CA GLY A 239 -12.43 4.23 8.95
C GLY A 239 -11.84 2.84 9.12
N ARG A 240 -10.94 2.46 8.22
CA ARG A 240 -10.28 1.16 8.28
C ARG A 240 -8.85 1.25 7.79
N LYS A 241 -7.94 0.56 8.48
CA LYS A 241 -6.52 0.49 8.13
C LYS A 241 -6.13 -0.97 8.02
N LEU A 242 -5.57 -1.34 6.88
CA LEU A 242 -5.05 -2.67 6.59
C LEU A 242 -3.57 -2.55 6.28
N LEU A 243 -2.75 -3.46 6.80
CA LEU A 243 -1.33 -3.53 6.47
C LEU A 243 -0.90 -4.99 6.32
N TRP A 244 -0.11 -5.24 5.28
CA TRP A 244 0.50 -6.53 5.01
C TRP A 244 1.98 -6.37 4.74
N ILE A 245 2.71 -7.45 5.01
CA ILE A 245 4.15 -7.54 4.72
C ILE A 245 4.44 -8.91 4.12
N SER A 246 5.35 -8.96 3.16
CA SER A 246 6.00 -10.19 2.68
C SER A 246 7.49 -9.96 2.48
N SER A 247 8.26 -11.04 2.38
CA SER A 247 9.68 -10.97 2.03
C SER A 247 10.12 -12.26 1.37
N VAL A 248 10.81 -12.12 0.23
CA VAL A 248 11.47 -13.26 -0.42
C VAL A 248 12.69 -13.68 0.40
N ASP A 249 13.49 -12.72 0.87
CA ASP A 249 14.76 -12.96 1.57
C ASP A 249 14.58 -13.56 2.96
N ASP A 250 13.45 -13.26 3.62
CA ASP A 250 13.07 -13.84 4.91
C ASP A 250 12.15 -15.06 4.78
N ASN A 251 11.89 -15.52 3.56
CA ASN A 251 10.94 -16.60 3.29
C ASN A 251 9.55 -16.34 3.93
N MET A 252 9.18 -15.06 4.07
CA MET A 252 7.96 -14.60 4.74
C MET A 252 6.84 -14.46 3.71
N PRO A 253 5.81 -15.32 3.75
CA PRO A 253 4.66 -15.16 2.88
C PRO A 253 3.84 -13.93 3.27
N VAL A 254 2.90 -13.52 2.42
CA VAL A 254 1.95 -12.44 2.70
C VAL A 254 1.30 -12.63 4.06
N THR A 255 1.65 -11.75 4.98
CA THR A 255 1.16 -11.76 6.35
C THR A 255 0.42 -10.47 6.61
N LYS A 256 -0.88 -10.56 6.92
CA LYS A 256 -1.64 -9.41 7.41
C LYS A 256 -1.15 -9.08 8.82
N LYS A 257 -0.63 -7.87 9.00
CA LYS A 257 -0.13 -7.37 10.29
C LYS A 257 -1.13 -6.47 11.00
N LEU A 258 -2.01 -5.83 10.24
CA LEU A 258 -3.01 -4.92 10.78
C LEU A 258 -4.35 -5.08 10.06
N ASP A 259 -5.44 -5.11 10.83
CA ASP A 259 -6.81 -4.97 10.38
C ASP A 259 -7.58 -4.25 11.48
N VAL A 260 -7.62 -2.92 11.42
CA VAL A 260 -8.26 -2.11 12.46
C VAL A 260 -9.32 -1.21 11.86
N THR A 261 -10.44 -1.16 12.56
CA THR A 261 -11.60 -0.34 12.25
C THR A 261 -11.61 0.82 13.23
N GLN A 262 -11.21 2.00 12.77
CA GLN A 262 -11.10 3.20 13.59
C GLN A 262 -11.21 4.46 12.75
N ALA A 263 -11.57 5.58 13.36
CA ALA A 263 -11.44 6.88 12.71
C ALA A 263 -9.97 7.14 12.31
N VAL A 264 -9.79 7.65 11.10
CA VAL A 264 -8.46 7.96 10.52
C VAL A 264 -8.17 9.44 10.66
N PHE A 265 -9.19 10.28 10.55
CA PHE A 265 -9.03 11.72 10.65
C PHE A 265 -9.60 12.25 11.96
N ASP A 266 -8.96 13.29 12.49
CA ASP A 266 -9.61 14.15 13.49
C ASP A 266 -10.57 15.10 12.74
N PRO A 267 -11.89 15.05 13.00
CA PRO A 267 -12.86 15.90 12.32
C PRO A 267 -12.56 17.39 12.38
N ALA A 268 -11.87 17.85 13.44
CA ALA A 268 -11.51 19.25 13.60
C ALA A 268 -10.34 19.69 12.70
N LEU A 269 -9.59 18.72 12.14
CA LEU A 269 -8.29 18.94 11.51
C LEU A 269 -8.30 18.61 10.00
N GLY A 270 -9.43 18.12 9.48
CA GLY A 270 -9.60 17.79 8.07
C GLY A 270 -10.11 16.36 7.88
N SER A 271 -10.32 15.99 6.62
CA SER A 271 -10.97 14.71 6.26
C SER A 271 -10.33 14.02 5.06
N GLN A 272 -9.11 14.40 4.69
CA GLN A 272 -8.44 13.87 3.51
C GLN A 272 -6.93 13.98 3.61
N PHE A 273 -6.25 13.06 2.95
CA PHE A 273 -4.83 13.16 2.66
C PHE A 273 -4.61 14.15 1.52
N LEU A 274 -3.70 15.12 1.72
CA LEU A 274 -3.34 16.11 0.70
C LEU A 274 -2.01 15.80 0.04
N SER A 275 -1.11 15.13 0.75
CA SER A 275 0.20 14.77 0.22
C SER A 275 0.74 13.48 0.80
N LEU A 276 1.71 12.92 0.08
CA LEU A 276 2.52 11.80 0.53
C LEU A 276 3.97 12.23 0.53
N ASN A 277 4.66 12.02 1.65
CA ASN A 277 6.10 12.14 1.75
C ASN A 277 6.70 10.72 1.87
N PHE A 278 7.43 10.31 0.84
CA PHE A 278 8.09 9.01 0.77
C PHE A 278 9.57 9.16 1.09
N GLY A 279 10.11 8.38 2.03
CA GLY A 279 11.30 8.76 2.80
C GLY A 279 10.98 9.86 3.81
N GLY A 280 9.75 9.87 4.33
CA GLY A 280 9.09 11.05 4.88
C GLY A 280 9.78 11.74 6.05
N TRP A 281 10.30 11.00 7.02
CA TRP A 281 11.06 11.56 8.15
C TRP A 281 11.89 10.47 8.81
N GLY A 282 13.10 10.80 9.23
CA GLY A 282 13.93 9.94 10.06
C GLY A 282 14.71 10.80 11.04
N ARG A 283 15.00 10.26 12.23
CA ARG A 283 15.95 10.93 13.11
C ARG A 283 17.31 11.02 12.45
N TRP A 284 17.91 12.20 12.56
CA TRP A 284 19.22 12.44 11.99
C TRP A 284 20.23 11.51 12.64
N CYS A 285 20.90 10.76 11.80
CA CYS A 285 21.93 9.83 12.21
C CYS A 285 23.26 10.60 12.27
N ASN A 286 23.60 11.08 13.46
CA ASN A 286 24.73 11.99 13.67
C ASN A 286 25.98 11.22 14.11
N ILE A 287 26.99 11.16 13.25
CA ILE A 287 28.27 10.50 13.55
C ILE A 287 29.00 11.09 14.77
N ALA A 288 28.77 12.37 15.10
CA ALA A 288 29.41 13.00 16.25
C ALA A 288 28.84 12.49 17.59
N THR A 289 27.58 12.06 17.62
CA THR A 289 26.91 11.54 18.84
C THR A 289 26.64 10.03 18.78
N ASN A 290 26.70 9.44 17.60
CA ASN A 290 26.61 8.01 17.34
C ASN A 290 27.70 7.63 16.31
N PRO A 291 28.94 7.38 16.75
CA PRO A 291 30.07 7.07 15.87
C PRO A 291 29.85 5.85 14.97
N ASP A 292 28.97 4.94 15.39
CA ASP A 292 28.63 3.76 14.62
C ASP A 292 27.75 4.11 13.41
N CYS A 293 27.06 5.26 13.43
CA CYS A 293 26.26 5.72 12.30
C CYS A 293 27.10 6.43 11.23
N THR A 294 27.75 5.61 10.41
CA THR A 294 28.51 6.06 9.24
C THR A 294 27.62 6.26 8.00
N GLU A 295 26.51 5.51 7.91
CA GLU A 295 25.52 5.58 6.84
C GLU A 295 24.12 5.33 7.42
N SER A 296 23.08 5.97 6.90
CA SER A 296 21.68 5.68 7.23
C SER A 296 20.83 5.78 5.97
N ALA A 297 21.21 4.95 5.00
CA ALA A 297 20.67 5.01 3.66
C ALA A 297 19.68 3.87 3.46
N ALA A 298 18.39 4.13 3.65
CA ALA A 298 17.33 3.19 3.28
C ALA A 298 17.19 3.11 1.74
N ARG A 299 16.65 2.00 1.24
CA ARG A 299 16.33 1.81 -0.18
C ARG A 299 14.85 1.48 -0.34
N PHE A 300 14.26 2.01 -1.40
CA PHE A 300 12.87 1.83 -1.73
C PHE A 300 12.71 1.55 -3.21
N ASP A 301 11.83 0.62 -3.56
CA ASP A 301 11.64 0.20 -4.94
C ASP A 301 10.19 -0.22 -5.23
N ASP A 302 9.83 -0.28 -6.51
CA ASP A 302 8.48 -0.52 -7.06
C ASP A 302 7.38 0.21 -6.27
N ILE A 303 7.47 1.54 -6.16
CA ILE A 303 6.50 2.34 -5.42
C ILE A 303 5.22 2.45 -6.26
N TYR A 304 4.09 2.05 -5.68
CA TYR A 304 2.76 2.18 -6.26
C TYR A 304 1.83 2.90 -5.29
N LEU A 305 1.09 3.90 -5.80
CA LEU A 305 0.02 4.58 -5.07
C LEU A 305 -1.23 4.65 -5.94
N ALA A 306 -2.36 4.22 -5.38
CA ALA A 306 -3.69 4.48 -5.92
C ALA A 306 -4.54 5.23 -4.91
N LYS A 307 -5.53 5.97 -5.40
CA LYS A 307 -6.44 6.76 -4.58
C LYS A 307 -7.90 6.63 -5.00
N GLY A 308 -8.79 7.14 -4.15
CA GLY A 308 -10.23 7.22 -4.40
C GLY A 308 -11.00 5.95 -4.04
N PRO A 309 -12.32 5.91 -4.27
CA PRO A 309 -13.20 4.86 -3.74
C PRO A 309 -12.82 3.42 -4.13
N ASN A 310 -12.10 3.25 -5.24
CA ASN A 310 -11.64 1.95 -5.72
C ASN A 310 -10.13 1.75 -5.54
N ALA A 311 -9.48 2.49 -4.63
CA ALA A 311 -8.03 2.42 -4.43
C ALA A 311 -7.53 0.99 -4.12
N MET A 312 -8.38 0.18 -3.48
CA MET A 312 -8.05 -1.21 -3.16
C MET A 312 -8.08 -2.14 -4.39
N ALA A 313 -8.85 -1.79 -5.43
CA ALA A 313 -8.89 -2.56 -6.67
C ALA A 313 -7.54 -2.51 -7.36
N ARG A 314 -7.02 -3.65 -7.81
CA ARG A 314 -5.70 -3.74 -8.45
C ARG A 314 -5.46 -5.11 -9.08
N VAL A 315 -4.44 -5.18 -9.92
CA VAL A 315 -3.91 -6.43 -10.47
C VAL A 315 -2.52 -6.68 -9.89
N GLU A 316 -2.33 -7.85 -9.29
CA GLU A 316 -1.02 -8.28 -8.77
C GLU A 316 -0.55 -9.56 -9.46
N ILE A 317 0.76 -9.75 -9.49
CA ILE A 317 1.40 -10.97 -9.98
C ILE A 317 2.26 -11.55 -8.84
N GLY A 318 2.01 -12.80 -8.48
CA GLY A 318 2.66 -13.50 -7.36
C GLY A 318 3.30 -14.83 -7.75
N ASP A 319 4.12 -15.39 -6.85
CA ASP A 319 4.91 -16.61 -7.05
C ASP A 319 4.26 -17.90 -6.51
N ALA A 320 3.06 -17.83 -5.94
CA ALA A 320 2.31 -18.98 -5.47
C ALA A 320 0.89 -18.98 -6.07
N ALA A 321 0.19 -20.12 -6.06
CA ALA A 321 -1.20 -20.20 -6.51
C ALA A 321 -2.19 -19.58 -5.50
N VAL A 322 -1.85 -19.57 -4.21
CA VAL A 322 -2.65 -18.97 -3.14
C VAL A 322 -2.00 -17.64 -2.75
N TYR A 323 -2.74 -16.53 -2.79
CA TYR A 323 -2.18 -15.19 -2.60
C TYR A 323 -1.46 -15.04 -1.25
N SER A 324 -2.05 -15.58 -0.18
CA SER A 324 -1.45 -15.55 1.16
C SER A 324 -0.14 -16.34 1.28
N MET A 325 0.20 -17.19 0.31
CA MET A 325 1.44 -17.96 0.25
C MET A 325 2.51 -17.29 -0.61
N CYS A 326 2.18 -16.19 -1.30
CA CYS A 326 3.13 -15.46 -2.13
C CYS A 326 4.18 -14.77 -1.27
N LYS A 327 5.42 -14.77 -1.74
CA LYS A 327 6.58 -14.10 -1.12
C LYS A 327 7.11 -13.03 -2.05
N ARG A 328 7.16 -13.34 -3.34
CA ARG A 328 7.46 -12.41 -4.42
C ARG A 328 6.17 -11.90 -5.03
N LEU A 329 6.00 -10.59 -5.05
CA LEU A 329 4.83 -9.92 -5.60
C LEU A 329 5.24 -8.66 -6.35
N THR A 330 4.48 -8.33 -7.39
CA THR A 330 4.54 -7.06 -8.10
C THR A 330 3.14 -6.63 -8.51
N VAL A 331 2.95 -5.32 -8.74
CA VAL A 331 1.66 -4.73 -9.11
C VAL A 331 1.72 -4.27 -10.57
N ALA A 332 0.67 -4.57 -11.32
CA ALA A 332 0.52 -4.10 -12.69
C ALA A 332 -0.19 -2.74 -12.70
N ALA A 333 0.18 -1.84 -13.61
CA ALA A 333 -0.51 -0.57 -13.77
C ALA A 333 -1.75 -0.72 -14.66
N VAL A 334 -2.92 -0.67 -14.07
CA VAL A 334 -4.22 -0.67 -14.77
C VAL A 334 -4.37 0.59 -15.61
N SER A 335 -4.72 0.42 -16.89
CA SER A 335 -5.07 1.50 -17.82
C SER A 335 -6.56 1.50 -18.20
N TYR A 336 -7.24 0.36 -18.04
CA TYR A 336 -8.68 0.22 -18.25
C TYR A 336 -9.26 -0.83 -17.31
N TRP A 337 -10.48 -0.60 -16.83
CA TRP A 337 -11.19 -1.51 -15.95
C TRP A 337 -12.70 -1.45 -16.22
N SER A 338 -13.33 -2.61 -16.22
CA SER A 338 -14.78 -2.79 -16.21
C SER A 338 -15.12 -4.11 -15.48
N GLU A 339 -16.41 -4.42 -15.34
CA GLU A 339 -16.87 -5.61 -14.63
C GLU A 339 -16.31 -6.94 -15.16
N SER A 340 -15.88 -6.97 -16.42
CA SER A 340 -15.44 -8.18 -17.12
C SER A 340 -14.13 -8.04 -17.90
N LEU A 341 -13.52 -6.84 -17.95
CA LEU A 341 -12.33 -6.58 -18.74
C LEU A 341 -11.38 -5.64 -17.99
N ILE A 342 -10.12 -6.03 -17.86
CA ILE A 342 -9.04 -5.19 -17.35
C ILE A 342 -7.93 -5.14 -18.38
N THR A 343 -7.38 -3.95 -18.63
CA THR A 343 -6.11 -3.79 -19.35
C THR A 343 -5.08 -3.22 -18.39
N ALA A 344 -3.92 -3.85 -18.29
CA ALA A 344 -2.86 -3.44 -17.38
C ALA A 344 -1.47 -3.59 -18.01
N THR A 345 -0.52 -2.76 -17.61
CA THR A 345 0.89 -2.85 -17.99
C THR A 345 1.64 -3.72 -16.99
N VAL A 346 2.41 -4.69 -17.48
CA VAL A 346 3.24 -5.58 -16.67
C VAL A 346 4.46 -4.84 -16.15
N PHE A 347 4.66 -4.90 -14.84
CA PHE A 347 5.96 -4.65 -14.22
C PHE A 347 6.45 -5.96 -13.63
N GLN A 348 7.63 -6.43 -14.06
CA GLN A 348 8.12 -7.74 -13.66
C GLN A 348 8.64 -7.77 -12.21
N GLY A 349 8.92 -6.62 -11.59
CA GLY A 349 9.51 -6.58 -10.25
C GLY A 349 10.77 -7.44 -10.18
N SER A 350 10.90 -8.25 -9.13
CA SER A 350 12.01 -9.21 -8.94
C SER A 350 11.83 -10.56 -9.68
N PHE A 351 10.83 -10.69 -10.56
CA PHE A 351 10.67 -11.92 -11.35
C PHE A 351 11.63 -11.93 -12.56
N VAL A 352 12.47 -12.97 -12.63
CA VAL A 352 13.30 -13.23 -13.83
C VAL A 352 12.42 -13.42 -15.07
N ASN A 353 11.32 -14.15 -14.92
CA ASN A 353 10.24 -14.30 -15.90
C ASN A 353 8.94 -14.68 -15.17
N LEU A 354 7.81 -14.65 -15.89
CA LEU A 354 6.49 -14.88 -15.32
C LEU A 354 5.91 -16.28 -15.60
N ASN A 355 6.72 -17.24 -16.07
CA ASN A 355 6.20 -18.54 -16.50
C ASN A 355 5.60 -19.37 -15.35
N ASN A 356 6.10 -19.17 -14.13
CA ASN A 356 5.57 -19.84 -12.92
C ASN A 356 4.83 -18.87 -12.00
N ALA A 357 4.45 -17.70 -12.52
CA ALA A 357 3.73 -16.69 -11.77
C ALA A 357 2.22 -16.87 -11.91
N TYR A 358 1.50 -16.23 -11.00
CA TYR A 358 0.04 -16.27 -10.91
C TYR A 358 -0.49 -14.85 -10.86
N LEU A 359 -1.55 -14.59 -11.62
CA LEU A 359 -2.24 -13.30 -11.64
C LEU A 359 -3.40 -13.28 -10.65
N TYR A 360 -3.51 -12.16 -9.94
CA TYR A 360 -4.55 -11.87 -8.97
C TYR A 360 -5.27 -10.57 -9.35
N VAL A 361 -6.59 -10.59 -9.29
CA VAL A 361 -7.44 -9.41 -9.42
C VAL A 361 -8.10 -9.17 -8.07
N PHE A 362 -7.91 -7.97 -7.54
CA PHE A 362 -8.61 -7.47 -6.37
C PHE A 362 -9.69 -6.49 -6.80
N ASP A 363 -10.90 -6.63 -6.28
CA ASP A 363 -11.95 -5.63 -6.45
C ASP A 363 -11.79 -4.45 -5.46
N ALA A 364 -12.72 -3.50 -5.51
CA ALA A 364 -12.72 -2.31 -4.66
C ALA A 364 -12.92 -2.62 -3.16
N ASP A 365 -13.51 -3.77 -2.83
CA ASP A 365 -13.72 -4.24 -1.46
C ASP A 365 -12.53 -5.07 -0.93
N GLY A 366 -11.54 -5.33 -1.80
CA GLY A 366 -10.37 -6.12 -1.48
C GLY A 366 -10.57 -7.63 -1.58
N ASN A 367 -11.68 -8.11 -2.15
CA ASN A 367 -11.84 -9.51 -2.46
C ASN A 367 -10.91 -9.87 -3.63
N VAL A 368 -10.34 -11.07 -3.57
CA VAL A 368 -9.40 -11.57 -4.57
C VAL A 368 -9.89 -12.91 -5.12
N ASN A 369 -9.55 -13.22 -6.37
CA ASN A 369 -9.75 -14.57 -6.88
C ASN A 369 -9.08 -15.61 -5.96
N PRO A 370 -9.82 -16.66 -5.51
CA PRO A 370 -9.36 -17.57 -4.46
C PRO A 370 -8.13 -18.38 -4.85
N THR A 371 -7.99 -18.67 -6.15
CA THR A 371 -6.82 -19.31 -6.74
C THR A 371 -6.28 -18.39 -7.84
N GLY A 372 -4.98 -18.13 -7.81
CA GLY A 372 -4.26 -17.34 -8.80
C GLY A 372 -4.35 -17.94 -10.20
N PHE A 373 -4.44 -17.09 -11.22
CA PHE A 373 -4.46 -17.54 -12.62
C PHE A 373 -3.02 -17.77 -13.10
N SER A 374 -2.65 -19.02 -13.41
CA SER A 374 -1.29 -19.35 -13.87
C SER A 374 -0.96 -18.67 -15.21
N LEU A 375 0.19 -18.01 -15.28
CA LEU A 375 0.61 -17.22 -16.44
C LEU A 375 1.44 -18.00 -17.48
N GLY A 376 2.21 -19.03 -17.12
CA GLY A 376 3.09 -19.72 -18.08
C GLY A 376 2.75 -21.17 -18.44
N ASN A 377 1.69 -21.75 -17.88
CA ASN A 377 1.19 -23.02 -18.40
C ASN A 377 0.15 -22.74 -19.49
N PRO A 378 0.22 -23.39 -20.67
CA PRO A 378 -0.88 -23.34 -21.61
C PRO A 378 -2.12 -23.85 -20.86
N GLN A 379 -3.09 -22.96 -20.68
CA GLN A 379 -4.35 -23.31 -20.04
C GLN A 379 -4.93 -24.53 -20.79
N PRO A 380 -5.47 -25.54 -20.09
CA PRO A 380 -6.20 -26.61 -20.76
C PRO A 380 -7.25 -25.94 -21.66
N LYS A 381 -7.25 -26.25 -22.96
CA LYS A 381 -8.27 -25.74 -23.88
C LYS A 381 -9.62 -26.06 -23.27
N ILE A 382 -10.37 -25.03 -22.85
CA ILE A 382 -11.76 -25.20 -22.46
C ILE A 382 -12.46 -25.78 -23.69
N PRO A 383 -13.09 -26.97 -23.60
CA PRO A 383 -13.84 -27.51 -24.72
C PRO A 383 -14.87 -26.47 -25.13
N LEU A 384 -14.86 -26.07 -26.40
CA LEU A 384 -15.91 -25.24 -26.93
C LEU A 384 -17.25 -25.97 -26.70
N PRO A 385 -18.31 -25.26 -26.30
CA PRO A 385 -19.63 -25.86 -26.22
C PRO A 385 -19.95 -26.51 -27.57
N PRO A 386 -20.60 -27.68 -27.60
CA PRO A 386 -20.94 -28.35 -28.84
C PRO A 386 -21.70 -27.36 -29.73
N VAL A 387 -21.19 -27.16 -30.94
CA VAL A 387 -21.91 -26.44 -31.99
C VAL A 387 -23.17 -27.26 -32.25
N LEU A 388 -24.33 -26.74 -31.87
CA LEU A 388 -25.61 -27.31 -32.28
C LEU A 388 -25.69 -27.13 -33.80
N HIS A 389 -25.57 -28.25 -34.52
CA HIS A 389 -25.79 -28.34 -35.96
C HIS A 389 -27.28 -28.48 -36.27
#